data_AF-A0A7S0S3L8-F1
#
_entry.id   AF-A0A7S0S3L8-F1
#
_cell.length_a   1.000
_cell.length_b   1.000
_cell.length_c   1.000
_cell.angle_alpha   90.00
_cell.angle_beta   90.00
_cell.angle_gamma   90.00
#
_symmetry.space_group_name_H-M   'P 1'
#
loop_
_entity.id
_entity.type
_entity.pdbx_description
1 polymer ?
#
loop_
_entity_poly.entity_id
_entity_poly.type
_entity_poly.pdbx_seq_one_letter_code
_entity_poly.pdbx_strand_id
1 'polypeptide(L)'
;MLRHNILLLAVVGILLLAGADAAKDKDKKKGDRELLEKFSVGDELWSAHRDGRNARVYYYNARTGLSQWEDPRKDPAADRAMAFGLMMLPFGFMLLAGATYIIYMKVYHPEKLKLLIKGPPKKKGRAVDAYLKESKEKLRSKDGRARSSSPTPPPADVSAAKAELRCI
;
A
#
# COMPACT_ATOMS: atom_id res chain seq x y z
N MET A 1 -1.07 17.15 -47.38
CA MET A 1 -1.79 17.53 -46.14
C MET A 1 -3.28 17.15 -46.18
N LEU A 2 -4.06 17.54 -47.22
CA LEU A 2 -5.51 17.34 -47.26
C LEU A 2 -6.00 15.87 -47.26
N ARG A 3 -5.25 14.95 -47.88
CA ARG A 3 -5.62 13.51 -47.96
C ARG A 3 -5.56 12.77 -46.61
N HIS A 4 -4.77 13.26 -45.66
CA HIS A 4 -4.57 12.59 -44.37
C HIS A 4 -5.69 12.91 -43.38
N ASN A 5 -6.19 14.15 -43.38
CA ASN A 5 -7.35 14.53 -42.56
C ASN A 5 -8.63 13.82 -42.99
N ILE A 6 -8.80 13.58 -44.30
CA ILE A 6 -9.98 12.84 -44.81
C ILE A 6 -9.94 11.38 -44.33
N LEU A 7 -8.76 10.75 -44.32
CA LEU A 7 -8.60 9.39 -43.78
C LEU A 7 -8.83 9.33 -42.27
N LEU A 8 -8.36 10.32 -41.50
CA LEU A 8 -8.61 10.38 -40.06
C LEU A 8 -10.11 10.56 -39.73
N LEU A 9 -10.81 11.43 -40.46
CA LEU A 9 -12.25 11.60 -40.29
C LEU A 9 -13.04 10.34 -40.68
N ALA A 10 -12.60 9.61 -41.71
CA ALA A 10 -13.21 8.34 -42.10
C ALA A 10 -13.01 7.24 -41.03
N VAL A 11 -11.80 7.13 -40.45
CA VAL A 11 -11.51 6.15 -39.38
C VAL A 11 -12.29 6.48 -38.11
N VAL A 12 -12.33 7.75 -37.70
CA VAL A 12 -13.11 8.20 -36.53
C VAL A 12 -14.61 8.01 -36.75
N GLY A 13 -15.10 8.27 -37.98
CA GLY A 13 -16.50 8.04 -38.36
C GLY A 13 -16.89 6.57 -38.29
N ILE A 14 -16.05 5.66 -38.79
CA ILE A 14 -16.28 4.20 -38.72
C ILE A 14 -16.24 3.72 -37.26
N LEU A 15 -15.33 4.25 -36.44
CA LEU A 15 -15.23 3.89 -35.02
C LEU A 15 -16.45 4.38 -34.20
N LEU A 16 -17.03 5.53 -34.56
CA LEU A 16 -18.26 6.05 -33.95
C LEU A 16 -19.52 5.30 -34.41
N LEU A 17 -19.58 4.89 -35.68
CA LEU A 17 -20.70 4.09 -36.22
C LEU A 17 -20.75 2.67 -35.62
N ALA A 18 -19.59 2.07 -35.32
CA ALA A 18 -19.53 0.78 -34.64
C ALA A 18 -19.96 0.82 -33.16
N GLY A 19 -20.07 2.02 -32.57
CA GLY A 19 -20.41 2.20 -31.15
C GLY A 19 -21.89 2.44 -30.84
N ALA A 20 -22.78 2.48 -31.84
CA ALA A 20 -24.16 2.96 -31.67
C ALA A 20 -25.26 1.89 -31.75
N ASP A 21 -24.92 0.60 -31.90
CA ASP A 21 -25.91 -0.46 -32.18
C ASP A 21 -26.23 -1.35 -30.97
N ALA A 22 -26.37 -0.74 -29.79
CA ALA A 22 -26.69 -1.46 -28.55
C ALA A 22 -27.83 -0.78 -27.78
N ALA A 23 -28.92 -0.42 -28.45
CA ALA A 23 -30.12 0.02 -27.75
C ALA A 23 -31.38 -0.09 -28.61
N LYS A 24 -32.03 -1.27 -28.61
CA LYS A 24 -33.49 -1.42 -28.46
C LYS A 24 -33.89 -2.88 -28.63
N ASP A 25 -34.00 -3.61 -27.51
CA ASP A 25 -35.02 -4.65 -27.40
C ASP A 25 -35.73 -4.48 -26.06
N LYS A 26 -36.89 -3.86 -26.11
CA LYS A 26 -37.88 -3.84 -25.04
C LYS A 26 -39.21 -4.02 -25.75
N ASP A 27 -39.72 -5.24 -25.79
CA ASP A 27 -41.12 -5.57 -25.49
C ASP A 27 -41.42 -7.06 -25.75
N LYS A 28 -41.02 -7.91 -24.80
CA LYS A 28 -41.75 -9.15 -24.47
C LYS A 28 -41.85 -9.22 -22.96
N LYS A 29 -43.02 -8.82 -22.44
CA LYS A 29 -43.30 -8.83 -21.00
C LYS A 29 -44.78 -9.11 -20.78
N LYS A 30 -45.22 -10.34 -21.04
CA LYS A 30 -46.51 -10.82 -20.51
C LYS A 30 -46.73 -12.34 -20.45
N GLY A 31 -45.75 -13.16 -20.86
CA GLY A 31 -45.77 -14.62 -20.64
C GLY A 31 -44.75 -15.12 -19.61
N ASP A 32 -43.75 -14.31 -19.28
CA ASP A 32 -42.48 -14.76 -18.67
C ASP A 32 -42.45 -14.58 -17.14
N ARG A 33 -43.55 -14.12 -16.55
CA ARG A 33 -43.64 -13.73 -15.13
C ARG A 33 -44.07 -14.89 -14.21
N GLU A 34 -44.58 -15.98 -14.77
CA GLU A 34 -45.10 -17.14 -14.03
C GLU A 34 -44.14 -18.35 -14.07
N LEU A 35 -43.20 -18.37 -15.03
CA LEU A 35 -42.09 -19.32 -15.16
C LEU A 35 -40.78 -18.67 -14.68
N LEU A 36 -40.75 -18.28 -13.40
CA LEU A 36 -39.58 -17.70 -12.72
C LEU A 36 -38.35 -18.62 -12.89
N GLU A 37 -37.51 -18.24 -13.86
CA GLU A 37 -36.31 -18.88 -14.40
C GLU A 37 -35.91 -20.20 -13.74
N LYS A 38 -36.41 -21.31 -14.29
CA LYS A 38 -35.75 -22.61 -14.15
C LYS A 38 -34.56 -22.63 -15.11
N PHE A 39 -33.35 -22.71 -14.58
CA PHE A 39 -32.11 -22.82 -15.34
C PHE A 39 -31.27 -23.98 -14.82
N SER A 40 -30.48 -24.60 -15.69
CA SER A 40 -29.55 -25.65 -15.28
C SER A 40 -28.14 -25.10 -15.09
N VAL A 41 -27.47 -25.56 -14.03
CA VAL A 41 -26.03 -25.34 -13.83
C VAL A 41 -25.39 -26.72 -13.74
N GLY A 42 -24.69 -27.13 -14.80
CA GLY A 42 -24.31 -28.54 -14.99
C GLY A 42 -25.55 -29.43 -15.09
N ASP A 43 -25.58 -30.51 -14.31
CA ASP A 43 -26.70 -31.46 -14.25
C ASP A 43 -27.81 -31.07 -13.23
N GLU A 44 -27.68 -29.91 -12.58
CA GLU A 44 -28.59 -29.46 -11.53
C GLU A 44 -29.63 -28.47 -12.04
N LEU A 45 -30.89 -28.68 -11.66
CA LEU A 45 -31.99 -27.81 -12.03
C LEU A 45 -32.27 -26.80 -10.89
N TRP A 46 -31.95 -25.54 -11.16
CA TRP A 46 -32.12 -24.41 -10.26
C TRP A 46 -33.32 -23.55 -10.66
N SER A 47 -34.02 -22.98 -9.70
CA SER A 47 -35.17 -22.08 -9.90
C SER A 47 -34.97 -20.82 -9.09
N ALA A 48 -35.06 -19.64 -9.71
CA ALA A 48 -34.95 -18.37 -9.01
C ALA A 48 -36.32 -17.94 -8.46
N HIS A 49 -36.43 -17.75 -7.16
CA HIS A 49 -37.64 -17.30 -6.49
C HIS A 49 -37.39 -15.97 -5.78
N ARG A 50 -38.40 -15.11 -5.74
CA ARG A 50 -38.35 -13.87 -4.96
C ARG A 50 -39.17 -14.03 -3.69
N ASP A 51 -38.57 -13.78 -2.54
CA ASP A 51 -39.31 -13.72 -1.28
C ASP A 51 -40.18 -12.45 -1.24
N GLY A 52 -41.48 -12.64 -0.96
CA GLY A 52 -42.46 -11.57 -0.89
C GLY A 52 -42.26 -10.65 0.31
N ARG A 53 -41.54 -11.08 1.36
CA ARG A 53 -41.28 -10.23 2.54
C ARG A 53 -40.15 -9.23 2.33
N ASN A 54 -39.06 -9.68 1.70
CA ASN A 54 -37.80 -8.93 1.66
C ASN A 54 -37.38 -8.51 0.24
N ALA A 55 -38.16 -8.87 -0.79
CA ALA A 55 -37.85 -8.68 -2.20
C ALA A 55 -36.47 -9.23 -2.65
N ARG A 56 -35.86 -10.09 -1.83
CA ARG A 56 -34.59 -10.77 -2.13
C ARG A 56 -34.85 -12.00 -3.00
N VAL A 57 -33.94 -12.25 -3.93
CA VAL A 57 -33.97 -13.43 -4.80
C VAL A 57 -33.20 -14.54 -4.10
N TYR A 58 -33.78 -15.74 -4.06
CA TYR A 58 -33.12 -16.96 -3.64
C TYR A 58 -33.22 -17.99 -4.77
N TYR A 59 -32.28 -18.92 -4.79
CA TYR A 59 -32.17 -19.97 -5.79
C TYR A 59 -32.45 -21.31 -5.12
N TYR A 60 -33.42 -22.04 -5.65
CA TYR A 60 -33.83 -23.35 -5.14
C TYR A 60 -33.44 -24.45 -6.12
N ASN A 61 -32.77 -25.50 -5.62
CA ASN A 61 -32.43 -26.67 -6.40
C ASN A 61 -33.50 -27.75 -6.24
N ALA A 62 -34.18 -28.08 -7.33
CA ALA A 62 -35.24 -29.08 -7.30
C ALA A 62 -34.70 -30.51 -7.11
N ARG A 63 -33.43 -30.77 -7.42
CA ARG A 63 -32.80 -32.09 -7.35
C ARG A 63 -32.31 -32.43 -5.95
N THR A 64 -31.74 -31.46 -5.24
CA THR A 64 -31.18 -31.64 -3.90
C THR A 64 -32.08 -31.13 -2.79
N GLY A 65 -33.10 -30.33 -3.12
CA GLY A 65 -33.97 -29.67 -2.14
C GLY A 65 -33.30 -28.52 -1.38
N LEU A 66 -32.11 -28.09 -1.83
CA LEU A 66 -31.34 -27.02 -1.19
C LEU A 66 -31.75 -25.64 -1.72
N SER A 67 -31.79 -24.66 -0.83
CA SER A 67 -31.98 -23.25 -1.17
C SER A 67 -30.73 -22.45 -0.82
N GLN A 68 -30.30 -21.56 -1.71
CA GLN A 68 -29.16 -20.67 -1.52
C GLN A 68 -29.47 -19.23 -1.96
N TRP A 69 -28.69 -18.27 -1.46
CA TRP A 69 -28.87 -16.85 -1.77
C TRP A 69 -27.94 -16.36 -2.89
N GLU A 70 -26.75 -16.97 -2.99
CA GLU A 70 -25.80 -16.72 -4.06
C GLU A 70 -26.25 -17.38 -5.37
N ASP A 71 -26.09 -16.66 -6.49
CA ASP A 71 -26.42 -17.19 -7.81
C ASP A 71 -25.42 -18.29 -8.18
N PRO A 72 -25.85 -19.55 -8.41
CA PRO A 72 -24.94 -20.65 -8.74
C PRO A 72 -24.23 -20.47 -10.09
N ARG A 73 -24.65 -19.51 -10.92
CA ARG A 73 -23.94 -19.15 -12.17
C ARG A 73 -22.74 -18.24 -11.94
N LYS A 74 -22.71 -17.54 -10.79
CA LYS A 74 -21.62 -16.62 -10.47
C LYS A 74 -20.60 -17.33 -9.62
N ASP A 75 -19.38 -17.42 -10.13
CA ASP A 75 -18.25 -17.85 -9.31
C ASP A 75 -17.73 -16.65 -8.49
N PRO A 76 -17.92 -16.64 -7.16
CA PRO A 76 -17.42 -15.56 -6.32
C PRO A 76 -15.89 -15.45 -6.35
N ALA A 77 -15.17 -16.51 -6.74
CA ALA A 77 -13.72 -16.46 -6.93
C ALA A 77 -13.34 -15.65 -8.17
N ALA A 78 -14.09 -15.78 -9.27
CA ALA A 78 -13.87 -15.01 -10.49
C ALA A 78 -14.13 -13.51 -10.27
N ASP A 79 -15.21 -13.17 -9.56
CA ASP A 79 -15.53 -11.77 -9.22
C ASP A 79 -14.45 -11.13 -8.35
N ARG A 80 -13.94 -11.87 -7.36
CA ARG A 80 -12.81 -11.41 -6.51
C ARG A 80 -11.53 -11.27 -7.33
N ALA A 81 -11.22 -12.22 -8.20
CA ALA A 81 -10.03 -12.17 -9.04
C ALA A 81 -10.06 -10.96 -9.99
N MET A 82 -11.21 -10.65 -10.58
CA MET A 82 -11.40 -9.44 -11.40
C MET A 82 -11.26 -8.17 -10.55
N ALA A 83 -11.82 -8.13 -9.34
CA ALA A 83 -11.66 -7.00 -8.43
C ALA A 83 -10.20 -6.78 -8.02
N PHE A 84 -9.48 -7.85 -7.67
CA PHE A 84 -8.04 -7.78 -7.38
C PHE A 84 -7.23 -7.37 -8.61
N GLY A 85 -7.54 -7.92 -9.79
CA GLY A 85 -6.91 -7.55 -11.04
C GLY A 85 -7.10 -6.06 -11.36
N LEU A 86 -8.32 -5.54 -11.21
CA LEU A 86 -8.63 -4.12 -11.40
C LEU A 86 -7.95 -3.23 -10.36
N MET A 87 -7.88 -3.65 -9.10
CA MET A 87 -7.18 -2.93 -8.03
C MET A 87 -5.67 -2.91 -8.23
N MET A 88 -5.10 -3.99 -8.78
CA MET A 88 -3.65 -4.13 -9.03
C MET A 88 -3.21 -3.54 -10.36
N LEU A 89 -4.14 -3.32 -11.30
CA LEU A 89 -3.89 -2.70 -12.61
C LEU A 89 -3.06 -1.40 -12.53
N PRO A 90 -3.41 -0.38 -11.72
CA PRO A 90 -2.61 0.85 -11.64
C PRO A 90 -1.19 0.60 -11.12
N PHE A 91 -1.01 -0.35 -10.20
CA PHE A 91 0.31 -0.71 -9.67
C PHE A 91 1.14 -1.48 -10.71
N GLY A 92 0.51 -2.34 -11.50
CA GLY A 92 1.16 -3.03 -12.63
C GLY A 92 1.69 -2.04 -13.66
N PHE A 93 0.89 -1.05 -14.06
CA PHE A 93 1.35 0.02 -14.95
C PHE A 93 2.46 0.85 -14.33
N MET A 94 2.39 1.18 -13.03
CA MET A 94 3.44 1.92 -12.33
C MET A 94 4.78 1.16 -12.31
N LEU A 95 4.75 -0.15 -12.05
CA LEU A 95 5.96 -0.99 -12.07
C LEU A 95 6.53 -1.14 -13.47
N LEU A 96 5.69 -1.35 -14.48
CA LEU A 96 6.14 -1.49 -15.87
C LEU A 96 6.70 -0.16 -16.42
N ALA A 97 6.01 0.96 -16.16
CA ALA A 97 6.49 2.29 -16.50
C ALA A 97 7.77 2.65 -15.74
N GLY A 98 7.86 2.29 -14.45
CA GLY A 98 9.07 2.47 -13.66
C GLY A 98 10.26 1.66 -14.18
N ALA A 99 10.06 0.38 -14.50
CA ALA A 99 11.09 -0.50 -15.03
C ALA A 99 11.61 -0.01 -16.39
N THR A 100 10.70 0.33 -17.31
CA THR A 100 11.05 0.91 -18.62
C THR A 100 11.75 2.26 -18.47
N TYR A 101 11.34 3.09 -17.51
CA TYR A 101 12.01 4.36 -17.19
C TYR A 101 13.43 4.17 -16.68
N ILE A 102 13.68 3.15 -15.84
CA ILE A 102 15.04 2.81 -15.38
C ILE A 102 15.93 2.37 -16.55
N ILE A 103 15.40 1.55 -17.46
CA ILE A 103 16.13 1.13 -18.67
C ILE A 103 16.43 2.34 -19.56
N TYR A 104 15.44 3.21 -19.77
CA TYR A 104 15.61 4.47 -20.48
C TYR A 104 16.71 5.34 -19.84
N MET A 105 16.68 5.55 -18.53
CA MET A 105 17.71 6.28 -17.78
C MET A 105 19.11 5.67 -17.97
N LYS A 106 19.23 4.34 -17.99
CA LYS A 106 20.50 3.64 -18.15
C LYS A 106 21.09 3.78 -19.55
N VAL A 107 20.25 3.82 -20.58
CA VAL A 107 20.67 3.97 -21.98
C VAL A 107 21.01 5.42 -22.33
N TYR A 108 20.18 6.38 -21.89
CA TYR A 108 20.28 7.77 -22.34
C TYR A 108 21.07 8.69 -21.39
N HIS A 109 21.24 8.34 -20.11
CA HIS A 109 21.96 9.18 -19.13
C HIS A 109 22.87 8.38 -18.17
N PRO A 110 23.89 7.65 -18.67
CA PRO A 110 24.80 6.86 -17.83
C PRO A 110 25.58 7.72 -16.82
N GLU A 111 25.84 8.99 -17.15
CA GLU A 111 26.60 9.92 -16.28
C GLU A 111 25.81 10.37 -15.06
N LYS A 112 24.48 10.51 -15.18
CA LYS A 112 23.60 10.89 -14.05
C LYS A 112 23.37 9.71 -13.10
N LEU A 113 23.42 8.48 -13.61
CA LEU A 113 23.31 7.28 -12.79
C LEU A 113 24.53 7.11 -11.85
N LYS A 114 25.73 7.48 -12.31
CA LYS A 114 26.95 7.47 -11.49
C LYS A 114 26.87 8.46 -10.32
N LEU A 115 26.15 9.57 -10.48
CA LEU A 115 25.91 10.55 -9.39
C LEU A 115 24.91 10.06 -8.33
N LEU A 116 23.98 9.17 -8.70
CA LEU A 116 23.04 8.55 -7.74
C LEU A 116 23.68 7.42 -6.93
N ILE A 117 24.56 6.62 -7.56
CA ILE A 117 25.25 5.50 -6.90
C ILE A 117 26.44 5.99 -6.07
N LYS A 118 27.14 7.01 -6.55
CA LYS A 118 28.29 7.61 -5.86
C LYS A 118 27.76 8.82 -5.10
N GLY A 119 27.31 8.58 -3.87
CA GLY A 119 26.84 9.63 -2.96
C GLY A 119 27.77 10.84 -2.93
N PRO A 120 27.27 12.02 -2.50
CA PRO A 120 27.98 13.29 -2.62
C PRO A 120 29.42 13.16 -2.14
N PRO A 121 30.41 13.74 -2.86
CA PRO A 121 31.80 13.60 -2.52
C PRO A 121 31.99 14.00 -1.05
N LYS A 122 32.45 13.06 -0.22
CA LYS A 122 32.76 13.32 1.19
C LYS A 122 33.79 14.45 1.24
N LYS A 123 33.35 15.69 1.46
CA LYS A 123 34.25 16.78 1.83
C LYS A 123 34.87 16.35 3.15
N LYS A 124 36.14 15.91 3.11
CA LYS A 124 36.90 15.47 4.28
C LYS A 124 36.69 16.49 5.40
N GLY A 125 36.25 16.01 6.55
CA GLY A 125 35.76 16.76 7.71
C GLY A 125 36.81 17.60 8.43
N ARG A 126 37.68 18.33 7.71
CA ARG A 126 38.75 19.14 8.30
C ARG A 126 38.22 20.18 9.30
N ALA A 127 37.01 20.69 9.07
CA ALA A 127 36.35 21.63 9.99
C ALA A 127 35.72 20.94 11.22
N VAL A 128 35.13 19.75 11.03
CA VAL A 128 34.50 18.99 12.12
C VAL A 128 35.56 18.41 13.06
N ASP A 129 36.67 17.92 12.51
CA ASP A 129 37.80 17.41 13.26
C ASP A 129 38.49 18.51 14.08
N ALA A 130 38.57 19.74 13.53
CA ALA A 130 39.08 20.91 14.25
C ALA A 130 38.18 21.28 15.44
N TYR A 131 36.85 21.28 15.24
CA TYR A 131 35.88 21.60 16.30
C TYR A 131 35.87 20.55 17.43
N LEU A 132 35.98 19.26 17.07
CA LEU A 132 36.11 18.15 18.02
C LEU A 132 37.41 18.23 18.83
N LYS A 133 38.51 18.64 18.19
CA LYS A 133 39.80 18.83 18.87
C LYS A 133 39.72 19.97 19.89
N GLU A 134 39.16 21.11 19.51
CA GLU A 134 38.98 22.24 20.42
C GLU A 134 38.05 21.89 21.59
N SER A 135 36.96 21.16 21.32
CA SER A 135 36.01 20.73 22.34
C SER A 135 36.65 19.78 23.36
N LYS A 136 37.50 18.84 22.91
CA LYS A 136 38.25 17.95 23.81
C LYS A 136 39.28 18.69 24.66
N GLU A 137 39.90 19.73 24.13
CA GLU A 137 40.90 20.53 24.85
C GLU A 137 40.27 21.39 25.95
N LYS A 138 39.09 21.99 25.68
CA LYS A 138 38.29 22.72 26.68
C LYS A 138 37.82 21.83 27.84
N LEU A 139 37.44 20.57 27.56
CA LEU A 139 37.09 19.62 28.63
C LEU A 139 38.32 19.25 29.48
N ARG A 140 39.48 19.00 28.84
CA ARG A 140 40.71 18.64 29.55
C ARG A 140 41.24 19.75 30.47
N SER A 141 41.03 21.03 30.13
CA SER A 141 41.41 22.14 31.03
C SER A 141 40.46 22.31 32.21
N LYS A 142 39.18 21.95 32.04
CA LYS A 142 38.15 22.08 33.08
C LYS A 142 38.31 21.03 34.18
N ASP A 143 38.69 19.80 33.81
CA ASP A 143 38.89 18.70 34.76
C ASP A 143 40.17 18.82 35.61
N GLY A 144 41.15 19.63 35.16
CA GLY A 144 42.38 19.91 35.89
C GLY A 144 42.18 20.87 37.08
N ARG A 145 41.12 21.66 37.09
CA ARG A 145 40.88 22.69 38.13
C ARG A 145 40.13 22.16 39.36
N ALA A 146 39.52 20.98 39.29
CA ALA A 146 38.68 20.43 40.36
C ALA A 146 39.44 19.57 41.39
N ARG A 147 40.76 19.38 41.27
CA ARG A 147 41.54 18.52 42.19
C ARG A 147 42.26 19.23 43.34
N SER A 148 42.13 20.55 43.52
CA SER A 148 42.85 21.28 44.59
C SER A 148 41.91 22.10 45.50
N SER A 149 40.95 21.46 46.17
CA SER A 149 40.35 22.04 47.38
C SER A 149 39.54 20.97 48.11
N SER A 150 40.25 20.04 48.76
CA SER A 150 39.69 19.24 49.85
C SER A 150 39.87 20.05 51.14
N PRO A 151 38.82 20.46 51.85
CA PRO A 151 38.96 21.01 53.19
C PRO A 151 39.34 19.86 54.13
N THR A 152 40.42 20.01 54.90
CA THR A 152 40.77 19.06 55.97
C THR A 152 39.69 19.07 57.04
N PRO A 153 39.14 17.91 57.46
CA PRO A 153 38.27 17.87 58.63
C PRO A 153 39.08 18.14 59.91
N PRO A 154 38.52 18.85 60.91
CA PRO A 154 39.19 19.10 62.19
C PRO A 154 39.40 17.79 62.97
N PRO A 155 40.44 17.72 63.84
CA PRO A 155 40.72 16.52 64.62
C PRO A 155 39.58 16.24 65.59
N ALA A 156 39.02 15.02 65.53
CA ALA A 156 38.02 14.55 66.48
C ALA A 156 38.71 13.83 67.64
N ASP A 157 38.47 14.35 68.84
CA ASP A 157 39.10 13.95 70.10
C ASP A 157 38.58 12.58 70.53
N VAL A 158 39.44 11.57 70.49
CA VAL A 158 39.11 10.17 70.79
C VAL A 158 39.09 9.90 72.31
N SER A 159 38.35 10.69 73.10
CA SER A 159 38.25 10.45 74.56
C SER A 159 36.85 10.47 75.15
N ALA A 160 35.82 10.95 74.43
CA ALA A 160 34.47 11.07 75.00
C ALA A 160 33.57 9.82 74.84
N ALA A 161 33.92 8.86 73.99
CA ALA A 161 33.00 7.76 73.63
C ALA A 161 33.21 6.45 74.41
N LYS A 162 34.03 6.43 75.48
CA LYS A 162 34.30 5.22 76.29
C LYS A 162 33.74 5.26 77.72
N ALA A 163 32.84 6.21 78.02
CA ALA A 163 32.21 6.33 79.34
C ALA A 163 30.73 5.88 79.39
N GLU A 164 30.00 5.86 78.27
CA GLU A 164 28.55 5.61 78.27
C GLU A 164 28.15 4.13 78.04
N LEU A 165 29.07 3.18 78.27
CA LEU A 165 28.78 1.72 78.23
C LEU A 165 28.97 1.05 79.60
N ARG A 166 28.96 1.85 80.69
CA ARG A 166 28.93 1.36 82.09
C ARG A 166 27.98 2.19 82.94
N CYS A 167 26.70 1.85 82.89
CA CYS A 167 25.67 1.87 83.95
C CYS A 167 24.46 1.17 83.31
N ILE A 168 24.06 -0.05 83.73
CA ILE A 168 23.25 -0.35 84.93
C ILE A 168 22.00 0.52 84.95
#